data_AF-A0A136MRK4-F1
#
_entry.id   AF-A0A136MRK4-F1
#
_cell.length_a   1.000
_cell.length_b   1.000
_cell.length_c   1.000
_cell.angle_alpha   90.00
_cell.angle_beta   90.00
_cell.angle_gamma   90.00
#
_symmetry.space_group_name_H-M   'P 1'
#
loop_
_entity.id
_entity.type
_entity.pdbx_description
1 polymer ?
#
loop_
_entity_poly.entity_id
_entity_poly.type
_entity_poly.pdbx_seq_one_letter_code
_entity_poly.pdbx_strand_id
1 'polypeptide(L)'
;MRILLAPNAFKESLSALEFNRLFSEVARAERPEIEILSIPLADGGDGTLEVIHHLWQGTIEMVDSADPLRRPIRAPIGYSADRKTALVELPSTSGLVLLAPNERNPLKTTTLGVGLLIGEALKNGVQQILLCIGGSATVDGGSGMAEGLGFRHLNADGKPLPGCGGNLTEMTRISPPDMKVPFKTVVLSDVTNPLYGPNGAAVVFGPQKGASPEVVKELDEGLRNLADLWERDLGKKVADLPGSGAAGGIGGGAMAYLDAELVSGGDWILKETCFEEKLATVDLVITGEGQLDATTLQGKIPGKVALL
;
A
#
# COMPACT_ATOMS: atom_id res chain seq x y z
N MET A 1 -27.09 6.28 -25.94
CA MET A 1 -25.67 6.58 -25.71
C MET A 1 -25.29 5.97 -24.38
N ARG A 2 -24.16 5.28 -24.32
CA ARG A 2 -23.66 4.61 -23.12
C ARG A 2 -22.36 5.24 -22.69
N ILE A 3 -22.28 5.64 -21.42
CA ILE A 3 -21.10 6.28 -20.84
C ILE A 3 -20.48 5.36 -19.80
N LEU A 4 -19.18 5.13 -19.91
CA LEU A 4 -18.37 4.51 -18.87
C LEU A 4 -17.82 5.60 -17.93
N LEU A 5 -18.20 5.55 -16.67
CA LEU A 5 -17.72 6.46 -15.64
C LEU A 5 -16.65 5.77 -14.80
N ALA A 6 -15.41 6.23 -14.93
CA ALA A 6 -14.21 5.58 -14.44
C ALA A 6 -13.26 6.50 -13.66
N PRO A 7 -13.72 7.20 -12.61
CA PRO A 7 -12.88 8.15 -11.86
C PRO A 7 -11.94 7.42 -10.89
N ASN A 8 -10.80 8.05 -10.60
CA ASN A 8 -10.07 7.84 -9.36
C ASN A 8 -10.63 8.78 -8.27
N ALA A 9 -10.19 8.61 -7.02
CA ALA A 9 -10.53 9.53 -5.93
C ALA A 9 -10.09 10.97 -6.22
N PHE A 10 -10.97 11.91 -5.88
CA PHE A 10 -10.68 13.34 -5.87
C PHE A 10 -10.15 13.66 -4.47
N LYS A 11 -8.84 13.44 -4.27
CA LYS A 11 -8.17 13.54 -2.97
C LYS A 11 -8.60 14.80 -2.21
N GLU A 12 -8.89 14.63 -0.92
CA GLU A 12 -9.41 15.67 -0.01
C GLU A 12 -10.80 16.22 -0.37
N SER A 13 -11.53 15.58 -1.30
CA SER A 13 -12.86 16.02 -1.72
C SER A 13 -13.87 14.88 -1.83
N LEU A 14 -13.82 14.05 -2.89
CA LEU A 14 -14.81 13.00 -3.16
C LEU A 14 -14.11 11.66 -3.36
N SER A 15 -14.68 10.59 -2.83
CA SER A 15 -14.28 9.23 -3.22
C SER A 15 -14.71 8.92 -4.66
N ALA A 16 -14.07 7.93 -5.29
CA ALA A 16 -14.46 7.48 -6.63
C ALA A 16 -15.93 7.00 -6.66
N LEU A 17 -16.40 6.39 -5.56
CA LEU A 17 -17.77 5.95 -5.38
C LEU A 17 -18.74 7.13 -5.26
N GLU A 18 -18.39 8.16 -4.48
CA GLU A 18 -19.19 9.36 -4.33
C GLU A 18 -19.34 10.12 -5.64
N PHE A 19 -18.23 10.28 -6.39
CA PHE A 19 -18.26 10.88 -7.72
C PHE A 19 -19.20 10.09 -8.64
N ASN A 20 -19.05 8.76 -8.68
CA ASN A 20 -19.90 7.90 -9.50
C ASN A 20 -21.39 8.04 -9.16
N ARG A 21 -21.72 8.06 -7.87
CA ARG A 21 -23.09 8.23 -7.40
C ARG A 21 -23.67 9.58 -7.83
N LEU A 22 -22.97 10.68 -7.52
CA LEU A 22 -23.44 12.04 -7.81
C LEU A 22 -23.61 12.27 -9.31
N PHE A 23 -22.65 11.86 -10.12
CA PHE A 23 -22.75 11.99 -11.57
C PHE A 23 -23.91 11.18 -12.13
N SER A 24 -24.08 9.93 -11.67
CA SER A 24 -25.16 9.05 -12.13
C SER A 24 -26.55 9.60 -11.77
N GLU A 25 -26.70 10.18 -10.57
CA GLU A 25 -27.95 10.80 -10.11
C GLU A 25 -28.33 11.99 -11.01
N VAL A 26 -27.38 12.90 -11.28
CA VAL A 26 -27.63 14.07 -12.14
C VAL A 26 -27.88 13.65 -13.59
N ALA A 27 -27.07 12.74 -14.14
CA ALA A 27 -27.24 12.26 -15.51
C ALA A 27 -28.62 11.63 -15.72
N ARG A 28 -29.11 10.83 -14.77
CA ARG A 28 -30.43 10.20 -14.84
C ARG A 28 -31.57 11.24 -14.75
N ALA A 29 -31.40 12.30 -13.97
CA ALA A 29 -32.41 13.35 -13.83
C ALA A 29 -32.52 14.22 -15.09
N GLU A 30 -31.39 14.59 -15.68
CA GLU A 30 -31.33 15.50 -16.84
C GLU A 30 -31.49 14.78 -18.19
N ARG A 31 -31.02 13.52 -18.28
CA ARG A 31 -30.92 12.74 -19.53
C ARG A 31 -31.15 11.23 -19.27
N PRO A 32 -32.38 10.80 -18.97
CA PRO A 32 -32.69 9.42 -18.58
C PRO A 32 -32.42 8.37 -19.68
N GLU A 33 -32.27 8.80 -20.93
CA GLU A 33 -31.89 7.95 -22.07
C GLU A 33 -30.41 7.58 -22.11
N ILE A 34 -29.57 8.22 -21.29
CA ILE A 34 -28.15 7.90 -21.17
C ILE A 34 -27.99 6.75 -20.18
N GLU A 35 -27.36 5.67 -20.64
CA GLU A 35 -26.97 4.55 -19.78
C GLU A 35 -25.59 4.84 -19.16
N ILE A 36 -25.50 4.83 -17.83
CA ILE A 36 -24.26 5.00 -17.09
C ILE A 36 -23.76 3.65 -16.57
N LEU A 37 -22.56 3.27 -16.99
CA LEU A 37 -21.81 2.15 -16.43
C LEU A 37 -20.73 2.71 -15.50
N SER A 38 -20.88 2.50 -14.20
CA SER A 38 -19.96 3.06 -13.19
C SER A 38 -18.92 2.04 -12.75
N ILE A 39 -17.65 2.39 -12.85
CA ILE A 39 -16.50 1.62 -12.35
C ILE A 39 -15.63 2.57 -11.52
N PRO A 40 -15.75 2.59 -10.18
CA PRO A 40 -14.80 3.35 -9.37
C PRO A 40 -13.41 2.71 -9.50
N LEU A 41 -12.38 3.52 -9.66
CA LEU A 41 -10.99 3.07 -9.78
C LEU A 41 -10.15 3.54 -8.60
N ALA A 42 -9.05 2.84 -8.34
CA ALA A 42 -8.05 3.16 -7.33
C ALA A 42 -6.67 2.61 -7.74
N ASP A 43 -5.58 3.17 -7.23
CA ASP A 43 -4.21 2.86 -7.64
C ASP A 43 -3.37 2.14 -6.55
N GLY A 44 -4.01 1.59 -5.52
CA GLY A 44 -3.31 0.99 -4.38
C GLY A 44 -2.91 1.99 -3.29
N GLY A 45 -3.33 3.25 -3.42
CA GLY A 45 -3.28 4.26 -2.37
C GLY A 45 -4.57 4.35 -1.54
N ASP A 46 -4.77 5.49 -0.89
CA ASP A 46 -5.93 5.76 -0.03
C ASP A 46 -7.25 5.58 -0.79
N GLY A 47 -8.20 4.85 -0.18
CA GLY A 47 -9.53 4.61 -0.74
C GLY A 47 -9.62 3.37 -1.62
N THR A 48 -8.52 2.65 -1.82
CA THR A 48 -8.50 1.37 -2.55
C THR A 48 -9.37 0.31 -1.87
N LEU A 49 -9.40 0.28 -0.54
CA LEU A 49 -10.24 -0.61 0.26
C LEU A 49 -11.72 -0.42 -0.06
N GLU A 50 -12.18 0.84 -0.13
CA GLU A 50 -13.59 1.16 -0.40
C GLU A 50 -13.99 0.70 -1.80
N VAL A 51 -13.12 0.99 -2.79
CA VAL A 51 -13.31 0.58 -4.19
C VAL A 51 -13.32 -0.93 -4.32
N ILE A 52 -12.32 -1.62 -3.78
CA ILE A 52 -12.22 -3.08 -3.93
C ILE A 52 -13.31 -3.78 -3.13
N HIS A 53 -13.68 -3.29 -1.94
CA HIS A 53 -14.83 -3.82 -1.20
C HIS A 53 -16.11 -3.75 -2.02
N HIS A 54 -16.35 -2.63 -2.71
CA HIS A 54 -17.49 -2.47 -3.61
C HIS A 54 -17.45 -3.48 -4.77
N LEU A 55 -16.27 -3.69 -5.37
CA LEU A 55 -16.10 -4.63 -6.48
C LEU A 55 -16.26 -6.10 -6.05
N TRP A 56 -15.65 -6.49 -4.93
CA TRP A 56 -15.70 -7.85 -4.42
C TRP A 56 -17.02 -8.23 -3.78
N GLN A 57 -17.90 -7.26 -3.49
CA GLN A 57 -19.09 -7.46 -2.66
C GLN A 57 -18.73 -8.15 -1.33
N GLY A 58 -17.59 -7.73 -0.78
CA GLY A 58 -16.93 -8.36 0.35
C GLY A 58 -17.47 -7.90 1.71
N THR A 59 -16.65 -8.03 2.75
CA THR A 59 -16.91 -7.45 4.08
C THR A 59 -15.72 -6.61 4.54
N ILE A 60 -15.98 -5.61 5.37
CA ILE A 60 -14.94 -4.85 6.09
C ILE A 60 -15.10 -5.14 7.58
N GLU A 61 -14.00 -5.47 8.24
CA GLU A 61 -13.97 -5.75 9.68
C GLU A 61 -12.95 -4.83 10.36
N MET A 62 -13.25 -4.39 11.59
CA MET A 62 -12.35 -3.57 12.39
C MET A 62 -11.50 -4.46 13.30
N VAL A 63 -10.18 -4.39 13.19
CA VAL A 63 -9.23 -5.23 13.90
C VAL A 63 -8.34 -4.37 14.80
N ASP A 64 -8.00 -4.88 15.98
CA ASP A 64 -7.05 -4.22 16.88
C ASP A 64 -5.66 -4.17 16.24
N SER A 65 -5.06 -2.98 16.23
CA SER A 65 -3.81 -2.71 15.54
C SER A 65 -3.02 -1.61 16.27
N ALA A 66 -1.96 -1.15 15.63
CA ALA A 66 -1.08 -0.10 16.14
C ALA A 66 -0.88 0.97 15.07
N ASP A 67 -0.89 2.23 15.49
CA ASP A 67 -0.60 3.36 14.62
C ASP A 67 0.92 3.49 14.36
N PRO A 68 1.38 4.49 13.56
CA PRO A 68 2.80 4.63 13.27
C PRO A 68 3.67 4.81 14.53
N LEU A 69 3.12 5.32 15.63
CA LEU A 69 3.83 5.53 16.90
C LEU A 69 3.59 4.41 17.92
N ARG A 70 3.09 3.25 17.48
CA ARG A 70 2.74 2.09 18.32
C ARG A 70 1.58 2.32 19.29
N ARG A 71 0.78 3.38 19.10
CA ARG A 71 -0.42 3.63 19.91
C ARG A 71 -1.53 2.66 19.48
N PRO A 72 -2.31 2.10 20.41
CA PRO A 72 -3.37 1.16 20.07
C PRO A 72 -4.48 1.88 19.29
N ILE A 73 -4.89 1.28 18.18
CA ILE A 73 -6.00 1.74 17.32
C ILE A 73 -6.82 0.54 16.86
N ARG A 74 -7.98 0.80 16.26
CA ARG A 74 -8.67 -0.19 15.42
C ARG A 74 -8.58 0.25 13.97
N ALA A 75 -8.22 -0.67 13.09
CA ALA A 75 -8.08 -0.40 11.66
C ALA A 75 -8.89 -1.41 10.84
N PRO A 76 -9.40 -0.99 9.66
CA PRO A 76 -10.18 -1.85 8.81
C PRO A 76 -9.31 -2.88 8.08
N ILE A 77 -9.88 -4.07 7.87
CA ILE A 77 -9.41 -5.07 6.92
C ILE A 77 -10.56 -5.46 5.99
N GLY A 78 -10.30 -5.50 4.69
CA GLY A 78 -11.27 -5.96 3.70
C GLY A 78 -11.15 -7.45 3.45
N TYR A 79 -12.25 -8.14 3.22
CA TYR A 79 -12.27 -9.54 2.78
C TYR A 79 -13.07 -9.66 1.49
N SER A 80 -12.60 -10.52 0.56
CA SER A 80 -13.39 -10.93 -0.60
C SER A 80 -14.67 -11.66 -0.17
N ALA A 81 -15.69 -11.72 -1.03
CA ALA A 81 -16.94 -12.42 -0.73
C ALA A 81 -16.74 -13.90 -0.34
N ASP A 82 -15.75 -14.57 -0.94
CA ASP A 82 -15.38 -15.96 -0.59
C ASP A 82 -14.40 -16.07 0.60
N ARG A 83 -14.02 -14.92 1.18
CA ARG A 83 -13.05 -14.75 2.27
C ARG A 83 -11.67 -15.37 2.03
N LYS A 84 -11.30 -15.66 0.78
CA LYS A 84 -9.97 -16.20 0.46
C LYS A 84 -8.90 -15.13 0.34
N THR A 85 -9.29 -13.88 0.06
CA THR A 85 -8.38 -12.75 -0.05
C THR A 85 -8.70 -11.72 1.03
N ALA A 86 -7.67 -11.25 1.72
CA ALA A 86 -7.76 -10.05 2.55
C ALA A 86 -7.06 -8.86 1.88
N LEU A 87 -7.65 -7.68 2.00
CA LEU A 87 -7.08 -6.42 1.60
C LEU A 87 -6.65 -5.65 2.83
N VAL A 88 -5.36 -5.32 2.88
CA VAL A 88 -4.75 -4.50 3.93
C VAL A 88 -4.26 -3.19 3.32
N GLU A 89 -4.77 -2.08 3.83
CA GLU A 89 -4.27 -0.74 3.50
C GLU A 89 -3.27 -0.28 4.53
N LEU A 90 -2.02 -0.09 4.12
CA LEU A 90 -0.98 0.56 4.92
C LEU A 90 -1.44 1.87 5.55
N PRO A 91 -2.07 2.83 4.83
CA PRO A 91 -2.34 4.15 5.39
C PRO A 91 -3.30 4.10 6.60
N SER A 92 -4.11 3.04 6.72
CA SER A 92 -5.02 2.83 7.84
C SER A 92 -4.35 2.54 9.19
N THR A 93 -3.07 2.14 9.18
CA THR A 93 -2.29 1.83 10.39
C THR A 93 -0.93 2.50 10.43
N SER A 94 -0.37 2.83 9.28
CA SER A 94 1.01 3.30 9.14
C SER A 94 1.11 4.50 8.19
N GLY A 95 0.00 5.22 7.97
CA GLY A 95 -0.09 6.36 7.06
C GLY A 95 0.26 7.71 7.70
N LEU A 96 0.66 8.67 6.86
CA LEU A 96 0.89 10.06 7.26
C LEU A 96 -0.37 10.74 7.79
N VAL A 97 -1.54 10.30 7.33
CA VAL A 97 -2.86 10.80 7.75
C VAL A 97 -3.14 10.60 9.25
N LEU A 98 -2.42 9.69 9.90
CA LEU A 98 -2.55 9.39 11.33
C LEU A 98 -1.67 10.26 12.22
N LEU A 99 -0.84 11.13 11.64
CA LEU A 99 0.16 11.91 12.38
C LEU A 99 -0.07 13.40 12.21
N ALA A 100 -0.04 14.13 13.33
CA ALA A 100 0.12 15.56 13.29
C ALA A 100 1.52 15.92 12.72
N PRO A 101 1.70 17.10 12.09
CA PRO A 101 2.98 17.48 11.49
C PRO A 101 4.19 17.39 12.43
N ASN A 102 4.01 17.70 13.71
CA ASN A 102 5.05 17.62 14.74
C ASN A 102 5.33 16.20 15.26
N GLU A 103 4.50 15.22 14.93
CA GLU A 103 4.68 13.81 15.28
C GLU A 103 5.49 13.04 14.22
N ARG A 104 5.68 13.63 13.04
CA ARG A 104 6.36 13.01 11.89
C ARG A 104 7.84 12.83 12.20
N ASN A 105 8.23 11.59 12.50
CA ASN A 105 9.62 11.22 12.73
C ASN A 105 9.88 9.78 12.23
N PRO A 106 10.50 9.63 11.04
CA PRO A 106 10.63 8.33 10.40
C PRO A 106 11.58 7.36 11.14
N LEU A 107 12.40 7.86 12.07
CA LEU A 107 13.22 7.02 12.95
C LEU A 107 12.35 6.27 13.97
N LYS A 108 11.22 6.84 14.37
CA LYS A 108 10.33 6.30 15.41
C LYS A 108 9.13 5.55 14.84
N THR A 109 8.67 5.96 13.66
CA THR A 109 7.47 5.37 13.06
C THR A 109 7.68 3.92 12.65
N THR A 110 6.64 3.10 12.77
CA THR A 110 6.68 1.66 12.49
C THR A 110 5.52 1.21 11.58
N THR A 111 5.75 0.13 10.84
CA THR A 111 4.73 -0.61 10.07
C THR A 111 4.08 -1.74 10.88
N LEU A 112 4.25 -1.78 12.21
CA LEU A 112 3.71 -2.82 13.10
C LEU A 112 2.23 -3.13 12.85
N GLY A 113 1.42 -2.09 12.70
CA GLY A 113 -0.03 -2.26 12.51
C GLY A 113 -0.39 -3.04 11.24
N VAL A 114 0.38 -2.88 10.16
CA VAL A 114 0.21 -3.68 8.93
C VAL A 114 0.43 -5.16 9.22
N GLY A 115 1.51 -5.49 9.96
CA GLY A 115 1.82 -6.86 10.36
C GLY A 115 0.71 -7.48 11.21
N LEU A 116 0.13 -6.70 12.13
CA LEU A 116 -0.99 -7.15 12.96
C LEU A 116 -2.25 -7.45 12.13
N LEU A 117 -2.58 -6.60 11.16
CA LEU A 117 -3.71 -6.83 10.25
C LEU A 117 -3.51 -8.08 9.39
N ILE A 118 -2.32 -8.26 8.81
CA ILE A 118 -1.99 -9.47 8.05
C ILE A 118 -2.09 -10.70 8.95
N GLY A 119 -1.52 -10.64 10.15
CA GLY A 119 -1.57 -11.72 11.12
C GLY A 119 -3.01 -12.13 11.48
N GLU A 120 -3.91 -11.17 11.64
CA GLU A 120 -5.33 -11.44 11.88
C GLU A 120 -6.01 -12.09 10.66
N ALA A 121 -5.72 -11.60 9.46
CA ALA A 121 -6.23 -12.19 8.23
C ALA A 121 -5.84 -13.68 8.11
N LEU A 122 -4.57 -13.99 8.38
CA LEU A 122 -4.05 -15.36 8.32
C LEU A 122 -4.70 -16.28 9.36
N LYS A 123 -4.99 -15.79 10.58
CA LYS A 123 -5.76 -16.55 11.57
C LYS A 123 -7.16 -16.89 11.07
N ASN A 124 -7.75 -16.02 10.26
CA ASN A 124 -9.05 -16.24 9.62
C ASN A 124 -8.97 -17.12 8.35
N GLY A 125 -7.80 -17.68 8.04
CA GLY A 125 -7.64 -18.69 6.99
C GLY A 125 -7.59 -18.14 5.57
N VAL A 126 -7.31 -16.85 5.39
CA VAL A 126 -7.12 -16.29 4.05
C VAL A 126 -5.89 -16.91 3.37
N GLN A 127 -5.96 -17.03 2.05
CA GLN A 127 -4.92 -17.64 1.23
C GLN A 127 -4.11 -16.58 0.48
N GLN A 128 -4.66 -15.37 0.35
CA GLN A 128 -4.01 -14.25 -0.31
C GLN A 128 -4.16 -12.95 0.48
N ILE A 129 -3.09 -12.17 0.52
CA ILE A 129 -3.06 -10.80 1.01
C ILE A 129 -2.85 -9.87 -0.19
N LEU A 130 -3.75 -8.91 -0.34
CA LEU A 130 -3.59 -7.76 -1.23
C LEU A 130 -3.18 -6.56 -0.37
N LEU A 131 -1.91 -6.17 -0.44
CA LEU A 131 -1.34 -5.10 0.36
C LEU A 131 -1.23 -3.81 -0.46
N CYS A 132 -1.96 -2.79 -0.03
CA CYS A 132 -1.95 -1.46 -0.63
C CYS A 132 -1.05 -0.54 0.19
N ILE A 133 0.06 -0.04 -0.39
CA ILE A 133 1.14 0.60 0.38
C ILE A 133 1.24 2.13 0.22
N GLY A 134 0.29 2.79 -0.45
CA GLY A 134 0.31 4.26 -0.58
C GLY A 134 0.26 5.01 0.76
N GLY A 135 0.71 6.27 0.78
CA GLY A 135 0.47 7.18 1.92
C GLY A 135 1.28 6.94 3.20
N SER A 136 2.32 6.09 3.18
CA SER A 136 3.12 5.74 4.38
C SER A 136 3.75 6.90 5.15
N ALA A 137 3.79 6.79 6.48
CA ALA A 137 4.55 7.64 7.41
C ALA A 137 5.96 7.12 7.71
N THR A 138 6.27 5.89 7.30
CA THR A 138 7.40 5.11 7.81
C THR A 138 8.59 5.08 6.86
N VAL A 139 9.79 4.85 7.40
CA VAL A 139 10.98 4.43 6.64
C VAL A 139 11.67 3.33 7.46
N ASP A 140 10.98 2.21 7.64
CA ASP A 140 11.43 1.10 8.49
C ASP A 140 11.72 -0.18 7.69
N GLY A 141 11.68 -0.11 6.35
CA GLY A 141 11.90 -1.26 5.47
C GLY A 141 10.89 -2.40 5.66
N GLY A 142 9.71 -2.14 6.25
CA GLY A 142 8.76 -3.19 6.62
C GLY A 142 9.20 -4.03 7.82
N SER A 143 10.22 -3.61 8.59
CA SER A 143 10.64 -4.29 9.81
C SER A 143 9.53 -4.34 10.87
N GLY A 144 8.73 -3.29 11.01
CA GLY A 144 7.54 -3.30 11.87
C GLY A 144 6.49 -4.32 11.41
N MET A 145 6.19 -4.37 10.11
CA MET A 145 5.27 -5.35 9.53
C MET A 145 5.74 -6.78 9.81
N ALA A 146 7.04 -7.05 9.64
CA ALA A 146 7.63 -8.33 9.97
C ALA A 146 7.53 -8.65 11.47
N GLU A 147 7.79 -7.68 12.36
CA GLU A 147 7.59 -7.83 13.80
C GLU A 147 6.16 -8.25 14.14
N GLY A 148 5.15 -7.60 13.54
CA GLY A 148 3.73 -7.92 13.74
C GLY A 148 3.36 -9.35 13.31
N LEU A 149 4.16 -9.96 12.43
CA LEU A 149 4.02 -11.34 11.97
C LEU A 149 4.91 -12.33 12.75
N GLY A 150 5.64 -11.85 13.76
CA GLY A 150 6.45 -12.69 14.65
C GLY A 150 7.92 -12.82 14.26
N PHE A 151 8.40 -12.08 13.24
CA PHE A 151 9.84 -11.96 13.01
C PHE A 151 10.48 -11.23 14.19
N ARG A 152 11.73 -11.60 14.51
CA ARG A 152 12.54 -10.89 15.51
C ARG A 152 13.80 -10.34 14.87
N HIS A 153 13.99 -9.04 14.98
CA HIS A 153 15.25 -8.36 14.67
C HIS A 153 16.08 -8.27 15.94
N LEU A 154 17.33 -8.70 15.89
CA LEU A 154 18.21 -8.76 17.06
C LEU A 154 19.41 -7.84 16.86
N ASN A 155 19.91 -7.26 17.95
CA ASN A 155 21.17 -6.52 17.97
C ASN A 155 22.38 -7.44 18.22
N ALA A 156 23.59 -6.86 18.30
CA ALA A 156 24.84 -7.60 18.53
C ALA A 156 24.86 -8.42 19.84
N ASP A 157 24.11 -7.99 20.87
CA ASP A 157 23.97 -8.70 22.14
C ASP A 157 22.89 -9.80 22.10
N GLY A 158 22.23 -10.01 20.95
CA GLY A 158 21.10 -10.93 20.80
C GLY A 158 19.79 -10.42 21.41
N LYS A 159 19.70 -9.13 21.77
CA LYS A 159 18.46 -8.53 22.28
C LYS A 159 17.53 -8.13 21.14
N PRO A 160 16.20 -8.30 21.29
CA PRO A 160 15.25 -7.87 20.28
C PRO A 160 15.21 -6.35 20.15
N LEU A 161 15.19 -5.87 18.91
CA LEU A 161 14.99 -4.48 18.54
C LEU A 161 13.57 -4.30 17.97
N PRO A 162 12.82 -3.28 18.42
CA PRO A 162 11.57 -2.90 17.75
C PRO A 162 11.82 -2.53 16.28
N GLY A 163 10.92 -2.94 15.39
CA GLY A 163 10.92 -2.49 13.99
C GLY A 163 10.56 -1.01 13.89
N CYS A 164 11.54 -0.19 13.52
CA CYS A 164 11.40 1.22 13.16
C CYS A 164 12.69 1.68 12.44
N GLY A 165 12.65 2.83 11.78
CA GLY A 165 13.78 3.33 10.98
C GLY A 165 15.07 3.54 11.78
N GLY A 166 14.96 4.02 13.02
CA GLY A 166 16.13 4.34 13.86
C GLY A 166 16.86 3.13 14.42
N ASN A 167 16.27 1.95 14.37
CA ASN A 167 16.93 0.72 14.85
C ASN A 167 17.60 -0.06 13.72
N LEU A 168 17.38 0.31 12.46
CA LEU A 168 17.81 -0.49 11.31
C LEU A 168 19.32 -0.69 11.24
N THR A 169 20.11 0.30 11.64
CA THR A 169 21.58 0.22 11.66
C THR A 169 22.11 -0.69 12.79
N GLU A 170 21.36 -0.83 13.88
CA GLU A 170 21.74 -1.67 15.03
C GLU A 170 21.34 -3.15 14.86
N MET A 171 20.48 -3.45 13.89
CA MET A 171 20.07 -4.82 13.59
C MET A 171 21.27 -5.61 13.08
N THR A 172 21.52 -6.77 13.68
CA THR A 172 22.59 -7.68 13.27
C THR A 172 22.07 -9.03 12.83
N ARG A 173 20.82 -9.40 13.13
CA ARG A 173 20.23 -10.69 12.76
C ARG A 173 18.70 -10.64 12.67
N ILE A 174 18.15 -11.34 11.69
CA ILE A 174 16.71 -11.62 11.54
C ILE A 174 16.45 -13.07 11.94
N SER A 175 15.46 -13.28 12.80
CA SER A 175 14.95 -14.61 13.15
C SER A 175 13.51 -14.73 12.66
N PRO A 176 13.21 -15.58 11.66
CA PRO A 176 11.84 -15.79 11.20
C PRO A 176 10.99 -16.54 12.25
N PRO A 177 9.66 -16.38 12.23
CA PRO A 177 8.73 -17.19 13.01
C PRO A 177 8.57 -18.59 12.40
N ASP A 178 7.97 -19.51 13.16
CA ASP A 178 7.49 -20.80 12.62
C ASP A 178 6.14 -20.59 11.91
N MET A 179 6.20 -20.17 10.63
CA MET A 179 5.02 -19.92 9.81
C MET A 179 4.54 -21.22 9.15
N LYS A 180 3.38 -21.75 9.57
CA LYS A 180 2.91 -23.09 9.18
C LYS A 180 2.04 -23.14 7.92
N VAL A 181 1.45 -22.02 7.51
CA VAL A 181 0.47 -21.98 6.42
C VAL A 181 1.02 -21.10 5.29
N PRO A 182 1.18 -21.63 4.07
CA PRO A 182 1.57 -20.82 2.92
C PRO A 182 0.43 -19.90 2.50
N PHE A 183 0.75 -18.67 2.12
CA PHE A 183 -0.17 -17.69 1.57
C PHE A 183 0.53 -16.88 0.47
N LYS A 184 -0.24 -16.32 -0.45
CA LYS A 184 0.27 -15.40 -1.47
C LYS A 184 0.18 -13.96 -0.96
N THR A 185 1.17 -13.13 -1.28
CA THR A 185 1.09 -11.68 -1.07
C THR A 185 1.25 -10.95 -2.40
N VAL A 186 0.34 -10.03 -2.70
CA VAL A 186 0.42 -9.12 -3.83
C VAL A 186 0.45 -7.70 -3.29
N VAL A 187 1.44 -6.92 -3.69
CA VAL A 187 1.61 -5.52 -3.29
C VAL A 187 1.25 -4.63 -4.46
N LEU A 188 0.33 -3.69 -4.23
CA LEU A 188 -0.02 -2.67 -5.21
C LEU A 188 0.88 -1.46 -5.04
N SER A 189 1.72 -1.19 -6.06
CA SER A 189 2.57 -0.01 -6.09
C SER A 189 2.96 0.39 -7.50
N ASP A 190 2.85 1.68 -7.79
CA ASP A 190 3.31 2.28 -9.06
C ASP A 190 4.69 2.96 -8.92
N VAL A 191 5.33 2.82 -7.76
CA VAL A 191 6.66 3.39 -7.49
C VAL A 191 7.74 2.40 -7.91
N THR A 192 8.76 2.86 -8.65
CA THR A 192 9.86 1.99 -9.13
C THR A 192 11.17 2.21 -8.38
N ASN A 193 11.23 3.18 -7.45
CA ASN A 193 12.42 3.52 -6.67
C ASN A 193 13.05 2.29 -5.98
N PRO A 194 14.40 2.15 -6.00
CA PRO A 194 15.10 1.10 -5.26
C PRO A 194 15.07 1.36 -3.75
N LEU A 195 15.55 0.40 -2.96
CA LEU A 195 15.45 0.45 -1.50
C LEU A 195 16.24 1.63 -0.92
N TYR A 196 17.48 1.80 -1.36
CA TYR A 196 18.43 2.81 -0.86
C TYR A 196 19.20 3.47 -2.01
N GLY A 197 20.04 4.46 -1.68
CA GLY A 197 20.87 5.21 -2.62
C GLY A 197 20.22 6.50 -3.09
N PRO A 198 20.76 7.17 -4.14
CA PRO A 198 20.34 8.50 -4.56
C PRO A 198 18.86 8.63 -4.94
N ASN A 199 18.26 7.53 -5.41
CA ASN A 199 16.85 7.43 -5.75
C ASN A 199 16.08 6.53 -4.75
N GLY A 200 16.67 6.24 -3.61
CA GLY A 200 16.18 5.29 -2.61
C GLY A 200 15.02 5.81 -1.77
N ALA A 201 14.45 4.93 -0.95
CA ALA A 201 13.27 5.23 -0.14
C ALA A 201 13.49 6.43 0.81
N ALA A 202 14.61 6.44 1.52
CA ALA A 202 14.96 7.48 2.48
C ALA A 202 15.19 8.83 1.79
N VAL A 203 15.95 8.84 0.70
CA VAL A 203 16.33 10.07 -0.01
C VAL A 203 15.13 10.73 -0.67
N VAL A 204 14.29 9.95 -1.35
CA VAL A 204 13.17 10.49 -2.14
C VAL A 204 11.95 10.79 -1.27
N PHE A 205 11.61 9.90 -0.32
CA PHE A 205 10.36 9.99 0.43
C PHE A 205 10.53 10.32 1.92
N GLY A 206 11.76 10.30 2.46
CA GLY A 206 12.03 10.67 3.84
C GLY A 206 11.66 12.12 4.19
N PRO A 207 11.99 13.13 3.36
CA PRO A 207 11.72 14.54 3.70
C PRO A 207 10.25 14.86 3.98
N GLN A 208 9.32 14.36 3.16
CA GLN A 208 7.88 14.54 3.38
C GLN A 208 7.36 13.84 4.65
N LYS A 209 8.13 12.86 5.17
CA LYS A 209 7.86 12.13 6.41
C LYS A 209 8.54 12.75 7.64
N GLY A 210 9.23 13.89 7.48
CA GLY A 210 9.88 14.61 8.58
C GLY A 210 11.37 14.31 8.77
N ALA A 211 12.03 13.65 7.82
CA ALA A 211 13.47 13.43 7.88
C ALA A 211 14.26 14.71 7.55
N SER A 212 15.21 15.09 8.41
CA SER A 212 16.27 16.04 8.05
C SER A 212 17.30 15.36 7.14
N PRO A 213 18.22 16.11 6.50
CA PRO A 213 19.29 15.52 5.68
C PRO A 213 20.14 14.48 6.42
N GLU A 214 20.41 14.70 7.71
CA GLU A 214 21.15 13.77 8.57
C GLU A 214 20.35 12.49 8.82
N VAL A 215 19.06 12.64 9.13
CA VAL A 215 18.14 11.51 9.31
C VAL A 215 17.97 10.71 8.02
N VAL A 216 17.93 11.38 6.86
CA VAL A 216 17.90 10.69 5.55
C VAL A 216 19.12 9.79 5.37
N LYS A 217 20.32 10.28 5.73
CA LYS A 217 21.55 9.50 5.63
C LYS A 217 21.51 8.28 6.56
N GLU A 218 21.10 8.47 7.81
CA GLU A 218 20.96 7.38 8.79
C GLU A 218 19.97 6.30 8.32
N LEU A 219 18.82 6.72 7.79
CA LEU A 219 17.82 5.80 7.25
C LEU A 219 18.32 5.06 6.00
N ASP A 220 19.05 5.72 5.10
CA ASP A 220 19.62 5.07 3.91
C ASP A 220 20.66 4.00 4.29
N GLU A 221 21.52 4.30 5.26
CA GLU A 221 22.47 3.35 5.85
C GLU A 221 21.76 2.18 6.54
N GLY A 222 20.70 2.47 7.30
CA GLY A 222 19.87 1.46 7.96
C GLY A 222 19.18 0.52 6.96
N LEU A 223 18.60 1.06 5.89
CA LEU A 223 17.96 0.27 4.83
C LEU A 223 18.98 -0.60 4.08
N ARG A 224 20.22 -0.12 3.90
CA ARG A 224 21.29 -0.93 3.33
C ARG A 224 21.66 -2.09 4.24
N ASN A 225 21.84 -1.85 5.53
CA ASN A 225 22.06 -2.92 6.50
C ASN A 225 20.92 -3.94 6.48
N LEU A 226 19.67 -3.48 6.43
CA LEU A 226 18.51 -4.37 6.37
C LEU A 226 18.51 -5.26 5.11
N ALA A 227 18.90 -4.71 3.94
CA ALA A 227 19.07 -5.49 2.72
C ALA A 227 20.13 -6.59 2.86
N ASP A 228 21.28 -6.27 3.47
CA ASP A 228 22.34 -7.26 3.71
C ASP A 228 21.84 -8.38 4.63
N LEU A 229 21.00 -8.05 5.63
CA LEU A 229 20.37 -9.03 6.51
C LEU A 229 19.33 -9.88 5.77
N TRP A 230 18.55 -9.32 4.84
CA TRP A 230 17.63 -10.11 4.01
C TRP A 230 18.37 -11.14 3.14
N GLU A 231 19.49 -10.74 2.51
CA GLU A 231 20.29 -11.65 1.70
C GLU A 231 20.93 -12.74 2.59
N ARG A 232 21.49 -12.37 3.74
CA ARG A 232 22.20 -13.30 4.62
C ARG A 232 21.28 -14.26 5.39
N ASP A 233 20.22 -13.75 6.00
CA ASP A 233 19.39 -14.52 6.94
C ASP A 233 18.14 -15.13 6.30
N LEU A 234 17.63 -14.51 5.23
CA LEU A 234 16.42 -14.96 4.52
C LEU A 234 16.73 -15.48 3.11
N GLY A 235 17.94 -15.27 2.59
CA GLY A 235 18.31 -15.64 1.23
C GLY A 235 17.62 -14.80 0.15
N LYS A 236 17.18 -13.57 0.49
CA LYS A 236 16.38 -12.72 -0.40
C LYS A 236 17.17 -11.50 -0.87
N LYS A 237 17.44 -11.44 -2.18
CA LYS A 237 18.12 -10.31 -2.82
C LYS A 237 17.13 -9.44 -3.58
N VAL A 238 16.55 -8.46 -2.89
CA VAL A 238 15.41 -7.68 -3.40
C VAL A 238 15.66 -6.16 -3.41
N ALA A 239 16.79 -5.69 -2.89
CA ALA A 239 17.06 -4.26 -2.71
C ALA A 239 17.07 -3.46 -4.01
N ASP A 240 17.53 -4.06 -5.11
CA ASP A 240 17.61 -3.42 -6.44
C ASP A 240 16.38 -3.68 -7.31
N LEU A 241 15.42 -4.48 -6.84
CA LEU A 241 14.20 -4.75 -7.61
C LEU A 241 13.35 -3.47 -7.70
N PRO A 242 12.74 -3.19 -8.87
CA PRO A 242 11.85 -2.04 -9.02
C PRO A 242 10.76 -2.01 -7.95
N GLY A 243 10.65 -0.87 -7.26
CA GLY A 243 9.64 -0.67 -6.21
C GLY A 243 10.02 -1.22 -4.84
N SER A 244 11.23 -1.75 -4.66
CA SER A 244 11.72 -2.16 -3.33
C SER A 244 11.77 -1.00 -2.33
N GLY A 245 11.94 0.24 -2.79
CA GLY A 245 11.89 1.45 -1.97
C GLY A 245 10.49 2.00 -1.73
N ALA A 246 9.46 1.40 -2.33
CA ALA A 246 8.09 1.89 -2.18
C ALA A 246 7.70 1.96 -0.70
N ALA A 247 7.04 3.06 -0.35
CA ALA A 247 6.49 3.32 0.98
C ALA A 247 7.48 3.10 2.14
N GLY A 248 8.70 3.65 2.00
CA GLY A 248 9.71 3.57 3.06
C GLY A 248 10.44 2.23 3.13
N GLY A 249 10.46 1.49 2.02
CA GLY A 249 11.10 0.19 1.92
C GLY A 249 10.21 -1.01 2.26
N ILE A 250 8.92 -0.79 2.55
CA ILE A 250 7.98 -1.89 2.77
C ILE A 250 7.77 -2.73 1.50
N GLY A 251 7.90 -2.14 0.30
CA GLY A 251 7.89 -2.93 -0.94
C GLY A 251 8.96 -4.02 -0.93
N GLY A 252 10.21 -3.65 -0.60
CA GLY A 252 11.32 -4.57 -0.39
C GLY A 252 11.08 -5.52 0.77
N GLY A 253 10.57 -5.02 1.89
CA GLY A 253 10.22 -5.82 3.05
C GLY A 253 9.17 -6.89 2.74
N ALA A 254 8.13 -6.57 1.98
CA ALA A 254 7.11 -7.53 1.57
C ALA A 254 7.70 -8.63 0.66
N MET A 255 8.59 -8.27 -0.27
CA MET A 255 9.31 -9.26 -1.07
C MET A 255 10.22 -10.15 -0.21
N ALA A 256 10.94 -9.57 0.75
CA ALA A 256 11.91 -10.29 1.58
C ALA A 256 11.26 -11.18 2.66
N TYR A 257 10.25 -10.65 3.36
CA TYR A 257 9.62 -11.33 4.49
C TYR A 257 8.45 -12.23 4.07
N LEU A 258 7.71 -11.84 3.02
CA LEU A 258 6.42 -12.46 2.65
C LEU A 258 6.41 -13.05 1.24
N ASP A 259 7.56 -13.07 0.54
CA ASP A 259 7.65 -13.53 -0.84
C ASP A 259 6.63 -12.85 -1.77
N ALA A 260 6.39 -11.56 -1.53
CA ALA A 260 5.36 -10.81 -2.23
C ALA A 260 5.71 -10.52 -3.69
N GLU A 261 4.67 -10.47 -4.52
CA GLU A 261 4.74 -9.98 -5.90
C GLU A 261 4.32 -8.51 -5.94
N LEU A 262 5.17 -7.63 -6.48
CA LEU A 262 4.81 -6.22 -6.71
C LEU A 262 4.18 -6.07 -8.10
N VAL A 263 3.02 -5.44 -8.15
CA VAL A 263 2.29 -5.17 -9.40
C VAL A 263 1.81 -3.72 -9.42
N SER A 264 1.63 -3.16 -10.63
CA SER A 264 1.02 -1.83 -10.78
C SER A 264 -0.40 -1.85 -10.22
N GLY A 265 -0.71 -0.91 -9.34
CA GLY A 265 -2.04 -0.80 -8.73
C GLY A 265 -3.10 -0.47 -9.78
N GLY A 266 -2.77 0.46 -10.69
CA GLY A 266 -3.63 0.81 -11.81
C GLY A 266 -3.91 -0.34 -12.77
N ASP A 267 -2.90 -1.12 -13.16
CA ASP A 267 -3.14 -2.27 -14.06
C ASP A 267 -3.93 -3.37 -13.35
N TRP A 268 -3.64 -3.59 -12.07
CA TRP A 268 -4.35 -4.56 -11.26
C TRP A 268 -5.85 -4.22 -11.17
N ILE A 269 -6.21 -2.96 -10.89
CA ILE A 269 -7.62 -2.57 -10.76
C ILE A 269 -8.35 -2.63 -12.11
N LEU A 270 -7.70 -2.26 -13.21
CA LEU A 270 -8.31 -2.30 -14.55
C LEU A 270 -8.62 -3.74 -14.96
N LYS A 271 -7.71 -4.67 -14.63
CA LYS A 271 -7.93 -6.09 -14.81
C LYS A 271 -9.05 -6.62 -13.92
N GLU A 272 -9.03 -6.27 -12.63
CA GLU A 272 -10.03 -6.72 -11.65
C GLU A 272 -11.45 -6.26 -12.02
N THR A 273 -11.55 -5.09 -12.64
CA THR A 273 -12.83 -4.52 -13.07
C THR A 273 -13.30 -4.99 -14.45
N CYS A 274 -12.56 -5.87 -15.13
CA CYS A 274 -12.78 -6.21 -16.55
C CYS A 274 -12.97 -4.95 -17.41
N PHE A 275 -12.11 -3.95 -17.20
CA PHE A 275 -12.31 -2.60 -17.74
C PHE A 275 -12.38 -2.59 -19.28
N GLU A 276 -11.46 -3.28 -19.95
CA GLU A 276 -11.39 -3.35 -21.41
C GLU A 276 -12.65 -3.95 -22.04
N GLU A 277 -13.22 -4.99 -21.42
CA GLU A 277 -14.46 -5.61 -21.90
C GLU A 277 -15.63 -4.62 -21.83
N LYS A 278 -15.67 -3.81 -20.77
CA LYS A 278 -16.70 -2.77 -20.58
C LYS A 278 -16.47 -1.59 -21.52
N LEU A 279 -15.21 -1.19 -21.72
CA LEU A 279 -14.81 -0.13 -22.65
C LEU A 279 -15.28 -0.42 -24.07
N ALA A 280 -15.20 -1.67 -24.53
CA ALA A 280 -15.66 -2.09 -25.86
C ALA A 280 -17.17 -1.91 -26.10
N THR A 281 -17.95 -1.60 -25.05
CA THR A 281 -19.42 -1.54 -25.11
C THR A 281 -19.99 -0.14 -24.92
N VAL A 282 -19.15 0.91 -24.83
CA VAL A 282 -19.59 2.29 -24.55
C VAL A 282 -19.24 3.27 -25.69
N ASP A 283 -19.95 4.40 -25.73
CA ASP A 283 -19.74 5.47 -26.70
C ASP A 283 -18.79 6.57 -26.18
N LEU A 284 -18.68 6.70 -24.86
CA LEU A 284 -17.91 7.75 -24.19
C LEU A 284 -17.36 7.23 -22.86
N VAL A 285 -16.13 7.63 -22.53
CA VAL A 285 -15.53 7.42 -21.21
C VAL A 285 -15.36 8.76 -20.52
N ILE A 286 -15.75 8.81 -19.24
CA ILE A 286 -15.49 9.95 -18.36
C ILE A 286 -14.63 9.44 -17.21
N THR A 287 -13.42 9.99 -17.08
CA THR A 287 -12.47 9.70 -16.00
C THR A 287 -11.96 11.02 -15.41
N GLY A 288 -11.25 10.93 -14.29
CA GLY A 288 -10.69 12.07 -13.60
C GLY A 288 -10.03 11.67 -12.30
N GLU A 289 -9.29 12.61 -11.72
CA GLU A 289 -8.71 12.53 -10.39
C GLU A 289 -8.66 13.94 -9.79
N GLY A 290 -8.32 14.05 -8.50
CA GLY A 290 -8.32 15.34 -7.78
C GLY A 290 -7.37 16.39 -8.37
N GLN A 291 -6.29 15.96 -9.01
CA GLN A 291 -5.35 16.85 -9.69
C GLN A 291 -4.76 16.17 -10.93
N LEU A 292 -5.02 16.75 -12.10
CA LEU A 292 -4.35 16.38 -13.34
C LEU A 292 -3.03 17.13 -13.43
N ASP A 293 -1.91 16.40 -13.45
CA ASP A 293 -0.57 16.96 -13.53
C ASP A 293 0.31 16.17 -14.51
N ALA A 294 1.58 16.54 -14.64
CA ALA A 294 2.51 15.88 -15.55
C ALA A 294 2.70 14.37 -15.25
N THR A 295 2.44 13.94 -14.02
CA THR A 295 2.54 12.53 -13.61
C THR A 295 1.26 11.73 -13.89
N THR A 296 0.13 12.39 -14.17
CA THR A 296 -1.12 11.72 -14.54
C THR A 296 -0.97 10.81 -15.76
N LEU A 297 -0.31 11.31 -16.82
CA LEU A 297 -0.04 10.53 -18.03
C LEU A 297 1.12 9.53 -17.86
N GLN A 298 1.81 9.54 -16.72
CA GLN A 298 2.98 8.71 -16.44
C GLN A 298 2.62 7.44 -15.63
N GLY A 299 1.35 7.05 -15.60
CA GLY A 299 0.90 5.80 -14.99
C GLY A 299 -0.20 5.92 -13.96
N LYS A 300 -0.73 7.11 -13.68
CA LYS A 300 -1.95 7.22 -12.85
C LYS A 300 -3.17 6.77 -13.62
N ILE A 301 -4.26 6.49 -12.89
CA ILE A 301 -5.51 5.98 -13.41
C ILE A 301 -6.04 6.73 -14.64
N PRO A 302 -6.22 8.07 -14.64
CA PRO A 302 -6.80 8.74 -15.81
C PRO A 302 -5.94 8.59 -17.07
N GLY A 303 -4.60 8.61 -16.92
CA GLY A 303 -3.68 8.37 -18.02
C GLY A 303 -3.76 6.93 -18.54
N LYS A 304 -3.82 5.93 -17.66
CA LYS A 304 -4.00 4.53 -18.05
C LYS A 304 -5.33 4.30 -18.77
N VAL A 305 -6.42 4.86 -18.26
CA VAL A 305 -7.76 4.79 -18.89
C VAL A 305 -7.74 5.39 -20.29
N ALA A 306 -7.07 6.53 -20.49
CA ALA A 306 -7.00 7.20 -21.78
C ALA A 306 -6.11 6.50 -22.82
N LEU A 307 -5.23 5.59 -22.40
CA LEU A 307 -4.35 4.84 -23.30
C LEU A 307 -4.97 3.53 -23.83
N LEU A 308 -6.11 3.09 -23.25
CA LEU A 308 -6.90 1.95 -23.68
C LEU A 308 -7.88 2.33 -24.81
#